data_AF-A0A951HKK6-F1
#
_entry.id   AF-A0A951HKK6-F1
#
_cell.length_a   1.000
_cell.length_b   1.000
_cell.length_c   1.000
_cell.angle_alpha   90.00
_cell.angle_beta   90.00
_cell.angle_gamma   90.00
#
_symmetry.space_group_name_H-M   'P 1'
#
loop_
_entity.id
_entity.type
_entity.pdbx_description
1 polymer ?
#
loop_
_entity_poly.entity_id
_entity_poly.type
_entity_poly.pdbx_seq_one_letter_code
_entity_poly.pdbx_strand_id
1 'polypeptide(L)'
;MDEAKLEMRLVAAWREAAADLGIAVTAPVEVRDAAGEPFRCEVWVRDFGSPGGGLVVSARTERRVRRQLRGSGLSYCLEPTRARRGYDRHAFIAALIDWGWFGPPDARPGWWPAGRE
;
A
#
# COMPACT_ATOMS: atom_id res chain seq x y z
N MET A 1 16.76 8.03 19.13
CA MET A 1 15.57 8.08 18.27
C MET A 1 15.75 7.02 17.20
N ASP A 2 15.12 5.87 17.36
CA ASP A 2 15.18 4.77 16.40
C ASP A 2 14.51 5.17 15.10
N GLU A 3 15.32 5.52 14.10
CA GLU A 3 14.84 5.62 12.72
C GLU A 3 14.47 4.20 12.27
N ALA A 4 13.17 3.89 12.30
CA ALA A 4 12.68 2.60 11.84
C ALA A 4 13.07 2.40 10.36
N LYS A 5 14.02 1.49 10.12
CA LYS A 5 14.50 1.17 8.79
C LYS A 5 13.39 0.50 7.99
N LEU A 6 13.16 0.99 6.77
CA LEU A 6 12.15 0.45 5.86
C LEU A 6 12.45 -1.01 5.51
N GLU A 7 11.40 -1.83 5.36
CA GLU A 7 11.54 -3.22 4.97
C GLU A 7 11.73 -3.36 3.44
N MET A 8 12.98 -3.40 2.96
CA MET A 8 13.27 -3.35 1.52
C MET A 8 12.74 -4.53 0.70
N ARG A 9 12.50 -5.69 1.33
CA ARG A 9 11.83 -6.82 0.66
C ARG A 9 10.37 -6.51 0.33
N LEU A 10 9.69 -5.80 1.21
CA LEU A 10 8.31 -5.34 0.99
C LEU A 10 8.27 -4.36 -0.19
N VAL A 11 9.21 -3.41 -0.23
CA VAL A 11 9.36 -2.45 -1.33
C VAL A 11 9.60 -3.15 -2.66
N ALA A 12 10.50 -4.15 -2.69
CA ALA A 12 10.79 -4.90 -3.91
C ALA A 12 9.56 -5.67 -4.40
N ALA A 13 8.86 -6.40 -3.52
CA ALA A 13 7.69 -7.18 -3.87
C ALA A 13 6.54 -6.31 -4.44
N TRP A 14 6.31 -5.12 -3.88
CA TRP A 14 5.29 -4.21 -4.38
C TRP A 14 5.68 -3.49 -5.68
N ARG A 15 6.98 -3.27 -5.93
CA ARG A 15 7.44 -2.78 -7.25
C ARG A 15 7.21 -3.83 -8.34
N GLU A 16 7.49 -5.09 -8.04
CA GLU A 16 7.23 -6.21 -8.94
C GLU A 16 5.73 -6.37 -9.19
N ALA A 17 4.91 -6.32 -8.15
CA ALA A 17 3.45 -6.32 -8.27
C ALA A 17 2.92 -5.16 -9.11
N ALA A 18 3.51 -3.97 -8.97
CA ALA A 18 3.11 -2.81 -9.77
C ALA A 18 3.35 -3.02 -11.26
N ALA A 19 4.49 -3.61 -11.61
CA ALA A 19 4.84 -3.94 -12.98
C ALA A 19 3.97 -5.05 -13.58
N ASP A 20 3.72 -6.14 -12.82
CA ASP A 20 2.91 -7.27 -13.31
C ASP A 20 1.41 -6.94 -13.38
N LEU A 21 0.87 -6.31 -12.33
CA LEU A 21 -0.57 -6.07 -12.19
C LEU A 21 -1.04 -4.77 -12.83
N GLY A 22 -0.11 -3.90 -13.26
CA GLY A 22 -0.45 -2.60 -13.84
C GLY A 22 -1.11 -1.64 -12.83
N ILE A 23 -0.71 -1.70 -11.56
CA ILE A 23 -1.25 -0.85 -10.49
C ILE A 23 -0.31 0.31 -10.15
N ALA A 24 -0.89 1.45 -9.73
CA ALA A 24 -0.13 2.62 -9.36
C ALA A 24 0.44 2.50 -7.94
N VAL A 25 1.74 2.21 -7.85
CA VAL A 25 2.47 2.10 -6.58
C VAL A 25 3.63 3.09 -6.54
N THR A 26 3.82 3.72 -5.37
CA THR A 26 5.04 4.47 -5.03
C THR A 26 5.75 3.74 -3.89
N ALA A 27 6.99 3.30 -4.12
CA ALA A 27 7.76 2.55 -3.13
C ALA A 27 9.29 2.74 -3.36
N PRO A 28 10.10 3.10 -2.34
CA PRO A 28 9.65 3.68 -1.07
C PRO A 28 8.95 5.03 -1.31
N VAL A 29 8.17 5.49 -0.34
CA VAL A 29 7.37 6.71 -0.46
C VAL A 29 7.56 7.62 0.74
N GLU A 30 7.54 8.92 0.48
CA GLU A 30 7.44 9.95 1.49
C GLU A 30 6.02 10.53 1.47
N VAL A 31 5.36 10.50 2.63
CA VAL A 31 3.98 10.97 2.83
C VAL A 31 4.03 12.10 3.84
N ARG A 32 3.06 13.01 3.81
CA ARG A 32 2.91 14.06 4.81
C ARG A 32 1.79 13.71 5.77
N ASP A 33 2.01 13.94 7.06
CA ASP A 33 0.96 13.79 8.06
C ASP A 33 -0.02 14.99 8.04
N ALA A 34 -0.98 14.99 8.96
CA ALA A 34 -1.98 16.07 9.06
C ALA A 34 -1.38 17.45 9.42
N ALA A 35 -0.17 17.49 10.01
CA ALA A 35 0.57 18.73 10.28
C ALA A 35 1.46 19.15 9.10
N GLY A 36 1.53 18.34 8.03
CA GLY A 36 2.38 18.57 6.88
C GLY A 36 3.80 18.02 7.03
N GLU A 37 4.10 17.33 8.15
CA GLU A 37 5.44 16.79 8.41
C GLU A 37 5.70 15.54 7.57
N PRO A 38 6.84 15.46 6.87
CA PRO A 38 7.17 14.31 6.04
C PRO A 38 7.55 13.08 6.89
N PHE A 39 7.07 11.91 6.47
CA PHE A 39 7.51 10.63 7.01
C PHE A 39 7.60 9.58 5.89
N ARG A 40 8.50 8.62 6.07
CA ARG A 40 8.73 7.55 5.09
C ARG A 40 7.93 6.30 5.42
N CYS A 41 7.39 5.68 4.37
CA CYS A 41 6.73 4.39 4.39
C CYS A 41 7.32 3.48 3.32
N GLU A 42 7.09 2.18 3.47
CA GLU A 42 7.52 1.21 2.47
C GLU A 42 6.77 1.39 1.15
N VAL A 43 5.44 1.46 1.18
CA VAL A 43 4.63 1.41 -0.06
C VAL A 43 3.36 2.24 0.10
N TRP A 44 3.02 2.98 -0.95
CA TRP A 44 1.70 3.57 -1.15
C TRP A 44 1.07 3.03 -2.42
N VAL A 45 -0.10 2.42 -2.29
CA VAL A 45 -0.92 1.91 -3.39
C VAL A 45 -2.06 2.89 -3.61
N ARG A 46 -2.01 3.67 -4.70
CA ARG A 46 -2.82 4.90 -4.84
C ARG A 46 -4.32 4.66 -4.94
N ASP A 47 -4.74 3.61 -5.63
CA ASP A 47 -6.14 3.41 -6.04
C ASP A 47 -6.88 2.31 -5.23
N PHE A 48 -6.32 1.88 -4.10
CA PHE A 48 -6.86 0.77 -3.29
C PHE A 48 -6.97 1.11 -1.81
N GLY A 49 -7.91 0.48 -1.10
CA GLY A 49 -8.08 0.60 0.35
C GLY A 49 -8.82 1.85 0.84
N SER A 50 -8.64 3.00 0.18
CA SER A 50 -9.38 4.24 0.44
C SER A 50 -9.31 5.19 -0.76
N PRO A 51 -10.12 6.28 -0.79
CA PRO A 51 -9.99 7.32 -1.81
C PRO A 51 -8.62 8.02 -1.86
N GLY A 52 -7.86 8.01 -0.77
CA GLY A 52 -6.48 8.52 -0.71
C GLY A 52 -5.42 7.43 -0.94
N GLY A 53 -5.84 6.22 -1.29
CA GLY A 53 -5.00 5.04 -1.39
C GLY A 53 -4.72 4.35 -0.05
N GLY A 54 -3.92 3.30 -0.11
CA GLY A 54 -3.58 2.44 1.01
C GLY A 54 -2.07 2.42 1.24
N LEU A 55 -1.66 2.70 2.48
CA LEU A 55 -0.26 2.54 2.87
C LEU A 55 -0.01 1.10 3.32
N VAL A 56 0.97 0.44 2.70
CA VAL A 56 1.38 -0.91 3.09
C VAL A 56 2.68 -0.81 3.88
N VAL A 57 2.60 -1.24 5.13
CA VAL A 57 3.67 -1.03 6.12
C VAL A 57 4.09 -2.35 6.74
N SER A 58 5.34 -2.42 7.16
CA SER A 58 5.84 -3.56 7.94
C SER A 58 5.50 -3.38 9.43
N ALA A 59 5.54 -4.46 10.20
CA ALA A 59 5.42 -4.39 11.67
C ALA A 59 6.47 -3.47 12.31
N ARG A 60 7.60 -3.20 11.64
CA ARG A 60 8.65 -2.30 12.10
C ARG A 60 8.23 -0.83 12.02
N THR A 61 7.48 -0.46 10.99
CA THR A 61 7.06 0.92 10.72
C THR A 61 5.62 1.21 11.17
N GLU A 62 4.80 0.17 11.39
CA GLU A 62 3.38 0.27 11.75
C GLU A 62 3.11 1.26 12.88
N ARG A 63 3.80 1.13 14.02
CA ARG A 63 3.58 2.02 15.18
C ARG A 63 3.87 3.48 14.87
N ARG A 64 4.84 3.76 14.00
CA ARG A 64 5.16 5.13 13.55
C ARG A 64 4.07 5.63 12.61
N VAL A 65 3.75 4.85 11.58
CA VAL A 65 2.75 5.23 10.57
C VAL A 65 1.38 5.42 11.19
N ARG A 66 0.93 4.52 12.06
CA ARG A 66 -0.34 4.66 12.79
C ARG A 66 -0.43 5.96 13.60
N ARG A 67 0.68 6.46 14.14
CA ARG A 67 0.70 7.75 14.85
C ARG A 67 0.57 8.92 13.86
N GLN A 68 1.31 8.89 12.76
CA GLN A 68 1.30 9.95 11.74
C GLN A 68 -0.03 10.01 10.96
N LEU A 69 -0.73 8.89 10.79
CA LEU A 69 -1.98 8.87 10.05
C LEU A 69 -3.19 9.38 10.82
N ARG A 70 -3.06 9.63 12.14
CA ARG A 70 -4.17 10.20 12.93
C ARG A 70 -4.60 11.53 12.35
N GLY A 71 -5.81 11.57 11.80
CA GLY A 71 -6.40 12.78 11.20
C GLY A 71 -6.04 13.03 9.73
N SER A 72 -5.27 12.16 9.07
CA SER A 72 -4.83 12.34 7.67
C SER A 72 -5.85 11.86 6.62
N GLY A 73 -6.90 11.14 7.03
CA GLY A 73 -7.87 10.53 6.11
C GLY A 73 -7.34 9.33 5.30
N LEU A 74 -6.05 8.99 5.45
CA LEU A 74 -5.44 7.83 4.81
C LEU A 74 -5.59 6.57 5.67
N SER A 75 -5.84 5.44 5.01
CA SER A 75 -5.84 4.12 5.62
C SER A 75 -4.47 3.45 5.48
N TYR A 76 -4.13 2.59 6.43
CA TYR A 76 -2.98 1.71 6.31
C TYR A 76 -3.39 0.24 6.47
N CYS A 77 -2.69 -0.63 5.77
CA CYS A 77 -2.79 -2.07 5.90
C CYS A 77 -1.45 -2.59 6.39
N LEU A 78 -1.48 -3.40 7.46
CA LEU A 78 -0.30 -4.14 7.88
C LEU A 78 -0.07 -5.26 6.87
N GLU A 79 1.14 -5.33 6.30
CA GLU A 79 1.43 -6.41 5.36
C GLU A 79 1.38 -7.78 6.07
N PRO A 80 0.60 -8.74 5.58
CA PRO A 80 0.42 -10.02 6.24
C PRO A 80 1.59 -10.99 6.04
N THR A 81 2.81 -10.71 6.53
CA THR A 81 4.00 -11.61 6.52
C THR A 81 4.40 -12.32 5.21
N ARG A 82 3.59 -12.30 4.15
CA ARG A 82 3.74 -13.06 2.90
C ARG A 82 4.55 -12.27 1.90
N ALA A 83 4.42 -10.94 1.86
CA ALA A 83 5.30 -10.11 1.02
C ALA A 83 6.76 -10.15 1.49
N ARG A 84 7.03 -10.55 2.75
CA ARG A 84 8.39 -10.90 3.19
C ARG A 84 8.98 -12.11 2.49
N ARG A 85 8.14 -12.99 1.91
CA ARG A 85 8.56 -14.13 1.08
C ARG A 85 8.72 -13.76 -0.41
N GLY A 86 8.34 -12.54 -0.80
CA GLY A 86 8.39 -12.07 -2.19
C GLY A 86 7.00 -11.78 -2.75
N TYR A 87 6.96 -11.44 -4.05
CA TYR A 87 5.73 -11.25 -4.79
C TYR A 87 5.08 -12.61 -5.10
N ASP A 88 3.81 -12.75 -4.72
CA ASP A 88 2.95 -13.86 -5.14
C ASP A 88 1.71 -13.25 -5.79
N ARG A 89 1.57 -13.46 -7.10
CA ARG A 89 0.55 -12.80 -7.90
C ARG A 89 -0.86 -13.00 -7.36
N HIS A 90 -1.22 -14.23 -7.00
CA HIS A 90 -2.56 -14.56 -6.52
C HIS A 90 -2.85 -13.94 -5.15
N ALA A 91 -1.90 -13.99 -4.22
CA ALA A 91 -2.06 -13.39 -2.89
C ALA A 91 -2.15 -11.87 -2.96
N PHE A 92 -1.38 -11.22 -3.83
CA PHE A 92 -1.46 -9.76 -4.01
C PHE A 92 -2.79 -9.34 -4.65
N ILE A 93 -3.26 -10.05 -5.68
CA ILE A 93 -4.59 -9.80 -6.26
C ILE A 93 -5.68 -9.99 -5.20
N ALA A 94 -5.63 -11.08 -4.43
CA ALA A 94 -6.61 -11.34 -3.38
C ALA A 94 -6.62 -10.23 -2.31
N ALA A 95 -5.45 -9.77 -1.88
CA ALA A 95 -5.32 -8.66 -0.93
C ALA A 95 -5.88 -7.35 -1.51
N LEU A 96 -5.57 -7.04 -2.77
CA LEU A 96 -6.09 -5.84 -3.43
C LEU A 96 -7.62 -5.88 -3.59
N ILE A 97 -8.18 -7.06 -3.89
CA ILE A 97 -9.64 -7.26 -3.95
C ILE A 97 -10.28 -7.02 -2.58
N ASP A 98 -9.70 -7.58 -1.51
CA ASP A 98 -10.15 -7.37 -0.13
C ASP A 98 -10.10 -5.89 0.27
N TRP A 99 -9.06 -5.17 -0.14
CA TRP A 99 -8.91 -3.74 0.14
C TRP A 99 -9.91 -2.87 -0.62
N GLY A 100 -10.41 -3.34 -1.76
CA GLY A 100 -11.33 -2.57 -2.59
C GLY A 100 -10.64 -1.56 -3.50
N TRP A 101 -11.22 -1.36 -4.68
CA TRP A 101 -10.80 -0.38 -5.68
C TRP A 101 -11.50 0.96 -5.48
N PHE A 102 -10.72 2.04 -5.47
CA PHE A 102 -11.19 3.43 -5.30
C PHE A 102 -10.73 4.37 -6.43
N GLY A 103 -9.97 3.86 -7.40
CA GLY A 103 -9.57 4.64 -8.58
C GLY A 103 -10.71 4.85 -9.59
N PRO A 104 -10.46 5.61 -10.68
CA PRO A 104 -11.45 5.82 -11.72
C PRO A 104 -11.82 4.50 -12.43
N PRO A 105 -13.08 4.32 -12.87
CA PRO A 105 -13.56 3.07 -13.45
C PRO A 105 -12.77 2.66 -14.70
N ASP A 106 -12.34 3.62 -15.53
CA ASP A 106 -11.58 3.36 -16.75
C ASP A 106 -10.11 2.95 -16.51
N ALA A 107 -9.58 3.17 -15.30
CA ALA A 107 -8.22 2.75 -14.92
C ALA A 107 -8.20 1.43 -14.15
N ARG A 108 -9.37 0.80 -13.97
CA ARG A 108 -9.50 -0.45 -13.22
C ARG A 108 -8.74 -1.58 -13.95
N PRO A 109 -7.87 -2.33 -13.26
CA PRO A 109 -7.11 -3.40 -13.91
C PRO A 109 -8.01 -4.51 -14.45
N GLY A 110 -7.65 -5.10 -15.59
CA GLY A 110 -8.46 -6.14 -16.24
C GLY A 110 -8.62 -7.45 -15.44
N TRP A 111 -7.80 -7.66 -14.41
CA TRP A 111 -7.94 -8.77 -13.47
C TRP A 111 -8.91 -8.47 -12.31
N TRP A 112 -9.34 -7.22 -12.15
CA TRP A 112 -10.31 -6.84 -11.13
C TRP A 112 -11.65 -7.49 -11.43
N PRO A 113 -12.32 -8.11 -10.44
CA PRO A 113 -13.60 -8.76 -10.66
C PRO A 113 -14.60 -7.74 -11.20
N ALA A 114 -15.28 -8.09 -12.30
CA ALA A 114 -16.47 -7.35 -12.74
C ALA A 114 -17.43 -7.32 -11.54
N GLY A 115 -17.69 -6.12 -11.02
CA GLY A 115 -18.62 -5.97 -9.90
C GLY A 115 -19.95 -6.61 -10.29
N ARG A 116 -20.54 -7.41 -9.40
CA ARG A 116 -21.97 -7.70 -9.52
C ARG A 116 -22.69 -6.37 -9.34
N GLU A 117 -23.41 -5.97 -10.38
CA GLU A 117 -24.39 -4.88 -10.37
C GLU A 117 -25.41 -5.06 -9.23
#